data_AF-A0A516H667-F1
#
_entry.id   AF-A0A516H667-F1
#
_cell.length_a   1.000
_cell.length_b   1.000
_cell.length_c   1.000
_cell.angle_alpha   90.00
_cell.angle_beta   90.00
_cell.angle_gamma   90.00
#
_symmetry.space_group_name_H-M   'P 1'
#
loop_
_entity.id
_entity.type
_entity.pdbx_description
1 polymer ?
#
loop_
_entity_poly.entity_id
_entity_poly.type
_entity_poly.pdbx_seq_one_letter_code
_entity_poly.pdbx_strand_id
1 'polypeptide(L)'
;MPVYGPDVVLNNPAYIHDTAQIYGKVRLEEGSSVWINVAARAENYEIVIGAYTNVQDFSMLHVGSQTGTYVGAHCSVTHHCTIHGCTIGDNCLIGIGSTIMDGCVIGNNCIIGGHTFLKEGTVIPDNSVVVGSPGKVIKTQNNYVRCRLNAYLYYRNALAYKQGQYRDWDAPDMAKAVGAEIARLTEELKALEAAGKA
;
A
#
# COMPACT_ATOMS: atom_id res chain seq x y z
N MET A 1 -19.73 -14.49 -9.98
CA MET A 1 -18.80 -14.03 -11.04
C MET A 1 -17.40 -14.05 -10.44
N PRO A 2 -16.34 -14.35 -11.21
CA PRO A 2 -14.99 -14.32 -10.67
C PRO A 2 -14.67 -12.91 -10.12
N VAL A 3 -14.00 -12.86 -8.97
CA VAL A 3 -13.59 -11.65 -8.23
C VAL A 3 -12.59 -10.80 -9.04
N TYR A 4 -11.93 -11.43 -10.01
CA TYR A 4 -10.95 -10.83 -10.90
C TYR A 4 -11.06 -11.35 -12.34
N GLY A 5 -10.62 -10.54 -13.29
CA GLY A 5 -10.61 -10.86 -14.72
C GLY A 5 -9.51 -11.86 -15.15
N PRO A 6 -9.55 -12.35 -16.41
CA PRO A 6 -8.64 -13.40 -16.90
C PRO A 6 -7.17 -12.95 -17.05
N ASP A 7 -6.92 -11.65 -17.23
CA ASP A 7 -5.58 -11.09 -17.42
C ASP A 7 -4.89 -10.71 -16.10
N VAL A 8 -5.55 -10.96 -14.95
CA VAL A 8 -5.01 -10.66 -13.64
C VAL A 8 -3.97 -11.72 -13.26
N VAL A 9 -2.75 -11.27 -12.96
CA VAL A 9 -1.63 -12.15 -12.56
C VAL A 9 -1.51 -12.14 -11.04
N LEU A 10 -1.67 -13.32 -10.44
CA LEU A 10 -1.55 -13.52 -9.00
C LEU A 10 -0.22 -14.22 -8.67
N ASN A 11 0.70 -13.52 -8.04
CA ASN A 11 1.95 -14.09 -7.55
C ASN A 11 1.89 -14.30 -6.03
N ASN A 12 1.15 -15.33 -5.59
CA ASN A 12 0.97 -15.68 -4.17
C ASN A 12 0.50 -14.51 -3.25
N PRO A 13 -0.59 -13.79 -3.60
CA PRO A 13 -1.17 -12.81 -2.68
C PRO A 13 -1.70 -13.50 -1.41
N ALA A 14 -1.59 -12.81 -0.27
CA ALA A 14 -2.07 -13.33 1.01
C ALA A 14 -3.59 -13.48 1.04
N TYR A 15 -4.31 -12.48 0.51
CA TYR A 15 -5.77 -12.43 0.57
C TYR A 15 -6.37 -11.50 -0.49
N ILE A 16 -7.50 -11.90 -1.07
CA ILE A 16 -8.33 -11.06 -1.93
C ILE A 16 -9.77 -11.26 -1.44
N HIS A 17 -10.42 -10.19 -0.98
CA HIS A 17 -11.80 -10.27 -0.53
C HIS A 17 -12.75 -10.54 -1.70
N ASP A 18 -13.80 -11.35 -1.49
CA ASP A 18 -14.76 -11.76 -2.54
C ASP A 18 -15.52 -10.59 -3.19
N THR A 19 -15.54 -9.43 -2.54
CA THR A 19 -16.17 -8.21 -3.07
C THR A 19 -15.23 -7.29 -3.82
N ALA A 20 -13.92 -7.60 -3.86
CA ALA A 20 -12.98 -6.88 -4.70
C ALA A 20 -13.34 -7.08 -6.18
N GLN A 21 -13.08 -6.06 -6.98
CA GLN A 21 -13.34 -6.06 -8.43
C GLN A 21 -12.07 -5.66 -9.15
N ILE A 22 -11.36 -6.64 -9.72
CA ILE A 22 -10.03 -6.44 -10.31
C ILE A 22 -10.04 -6.85 -11.78
N TYR A 23 -9.80 -5.93 -12.71
CA TYR A 23 -9.93 -6.18 -14.14
C TYR A 23 -8.82 -5.55 -14.98
N GLY A 24 -8.47 -6.21 -16.09
CA GLY A 24 -7.39 -5.79 -16.99
C GLY A 24 -6.01 -6.25 -16.52
N LYS A 25 -4.95 -5.60 -17.02
CA LYS A 25 -3.57 -5.99 -16.74
C LYS A 25 -3.16 -5.56 -15.32
N VAL A 26 -3.56 -6.36 -14.34
CA VAL A 26 -3.26 -6.13 -12.92
C VAL A 26 -2.39 -7.25 -12.39
N ARG A 27 -1.36 -6.91 -11.62
CA ARG A 27 -0.50 -7.87 -10.93
C ARG A 27 -0.50 -7.64 -9.43
N LEU A 28 -0.72 -8.72 -8.68
CA LEU A 28 -0.62 -8.75 -7.23
C LEU A 28 0.57 -9.61 -6.82
N GLU A 29 1.54 -9.01 -6.15
CA GLU A 29 2.77 -9.67 -5.72
C GLU A 29 2.63 -10.42 -4.39
N GLU A 30 3.69 -11.12 -4.00
CA GLU A 30 3.71 -12.02 -2.83
C GLU A 30 3.24 -11.33 -1.56
N GLY A 31 2.34 -11.98 -0.83
CA GLY A 31 1.88 -11.50 0.47
C GLY A 31 1.02 -10.22 0.41
N SER A 32 0.76 -9.67 -0.79
CA SER A 32 -0.14 -8.53 -0.95
C SER A 32 -1.58 -8.90 -0.56
N SER A 33 -2.39 -7.89 -0.22
CA SER A 33 -3.80 -8.11 0.12
C SER A 33 -4.72 -7.03 -0.44
N VAL A 34 -5.90 -7.46 -0.90
CA VAL A 34 -6.95 -6.59 -1.44
C VAL A 34 -8.23 -6.78 -0.64
N TRP A 35 -8.74 -5.67 -0.09
CA TRP A 35 -9.81 -5.68 0.92
C TRP A 35 -11.18 -5.30 0.34
N ILE A 36 -12.15 -5.09 1.23
CA ILE A 36 -13.57 -5.08 0.91
C ILE A 36 -13.88 -3.95 -0.08
N ASN A 37 -14.55 -4.29 -1.18
CA ASN A 37 -15.04 -3.35 -2.19
C ASN A 37 -13.94 -2.49 -2.84
N VAL A 38 -12.71 -2.99 -2.90
CA VAL A 38 -11.67 -2.39 -3.73
C VAL A 38 -12.02 -2.56 -5.20
N ALA A 39 -11.88 -1.49 -5.98
CA ALA A 39 -12.00 -1.53 -7.43
C ALA A 39 -10.64 -1.22 -8.05
N ALA A 40 -10.11 -2.14 -8.87
CA ALA A 40 -8.87 -1.97 -9.60
C ALA A 40 -9.10 -2.26 -11.08
N ARG A 41 -8.80 -1.29 -11.96
CA ARG A 41 -9.04 -1.44 -13.40
C ARG A 41 -7.88 -0.88 -14.23
N ALA A 42 -7.37 -1.69 -15.15
CA ALA A 42 -6.27 -1.35 -16.05
C ALA A 42 -6.62 -1.72 -17.50
N GLU A 43 -7.38 -0.86 -18.19
CA GLU A 43 -7.71 -1.04 -19.62
C GLU A 43 -6.55 -0.70 -20.57
N ASN A 44 -5.64 0.18 -20.16
CA ASN A 44 -4.42 0.58 -20.86
C ASN A 44 -3.28 0.65 -19.84
N TYR A 45 -2.06 0.21 -20.18
CA TYR A 45 -0.96 0.01 -19.22
C TYR A 45 -1.21 -1.11 -18.20
N GLU A 46 -0.67 -0.98 -16.99
CA GLU A 46 -0.80 -1.97 -15.93
C GLU A 46 -0.91 -1.34 -14.54
N ILE A 47 -1.52 -2.09 -13.63
CA ILE A 47 -1.46 -1.85 -12.19
C ILE A 47 -0.57 -2.92 -11.58
N VAL A 48 0.44 -2.54 -10.81
CA VAL A 48 1.29 -3.45 -10.04
C VAL A 48 1.21 -3.11 -8.56
N ILE A 49 0.84 -4.10 -7.75
CA ILE A 49 0.84 -4.01 -6.28
C ILE A 49 1.96 -4.85 -5.74
N GLY A 50 2.96 -4.18 -5.15
CA GLY A 50 4.18 -4.80 -4.65
C GLY A 50 3.97 -5.73 -3.46
N ALA A 51 5.04 -6.46 -3.12
CA ALA A 51 5.00 -7.50 -2.10
C ALA A 51 4.57 -6.95 -0.74
N TYR A 52 3.74 -7.69 0.00
CA TYR A 52 3.22 -7.32 1.32
C TYR A 52 2.47 -5.99 1.38
N THR A 53 2.08 -5.43 0.23
CA THR A 53 1.26 -4.21 0.18
C THR A 53 -0.20 -4.55 0.38
N ASN A 54 -0.90 -3.73 1.18
CA ASN A 54 -2.35 -3.85 1.37
C ASN A 54 -3.08 -2.69 0.67
N VAL A 55 -4.16 -3.03 -0.01
CA VAL A 55 -5.13 -2.08 -0.58
C VAL A 55 -6.43 -2.22 0.18
N GLN A 56 -6.71 -1.27 1.05
CA GLN A 56 -7.79 -1.33 2.03
C GLN A 56 -9.13 -0.87 1.45
N ASP A 57 -10.17 -1.01 2.27
CA ASP A 57 -11.57 -1.00 1.85
C ASP A 57 -11.98 0.23 1.03
N PHE A 58 -12.81 0.00 0.01
CA PHE A 58 -13.34 1.04 -0.88
C PHE A 58 -12.29 1.89 -1.60
N SER A 59 -11.04 1.45 -1.68
CA SER A 59 -10.04 2.13 -2.49
C SER A 59 -10.25 1.85 -3.97
N MET A 60 -9.99 2.86 -4.80
CA MET A 60 -10.01 2.75 -6.26
C MET A 60 -8.60 2.92 -6.81
N LEU A 61 -8.21 1.97 -7.67
CA LEU A 61 -6.96 1.99 -8.41
C LEU A 61 -7.26 2.01 -9.90
N HIS A 62 -6.69 2.97 -10.60
CA HIS A 62 -6.83 3.11 -12.03
C HIS A 62 -5.52 3.57 -12.67
N VAL A 63 -5.43 3.36 -13.97
CA VAL A 63 -4.32 3.78 -14.81
C VAL A 63 -4.53 5.22 -15.29
N GLY A 64 -3.45 5.94 -15.51
CA GLY A 64 -3.49 7.27 -16.09
C GLY A 64 -3.64 7.23 -17.61
N SER A 65 -3.82 8.40 -18.21
CA SER A 65 -3.87 8.50 -19.69
C SER A 65 -2.57 8.04 -20.37
N GLN A 66 -1.43 8.25 -19.71
CA GLN A 66 -0.08 8.00 -20.22
C GLN A 66 0.81 7.22 -19.25
N THR A 67 0.26 6.76 -18.13
CA THR A 67 1.02 6.18 -17.02
C THR A 67 0.31 4.96 -16.45
N GLY A 68 1.07 3.91 -16.13
CA GLY A 68 0.59 2.83 -15.27
C GLY A 68 0.50 3.28 -13.81
N THR A 69 -0.02 2.39 -12.96
CA THR A 69 -0.05 2.60 -11.51
C THR A 69 0.82 1.56 -10.82
N TYR A 70 1.88 2.01 -10.18
CA TYR A 70 2.87 1.15 -9.55
C TYR A 70 2.93 1.48 -8.07
N VAL A 71 2.61 0.50 -7.22
CA VAL A 71 2.74 0.60 -5.78
C VAL A 71 3.84 -0.34 -5.32
N GLY A 72 4.84 0.20 -4.64
CA GLY A 72 5.99 -0.54 -4.11
C GLY A 72 5.63 -1.59 -3.07
N ALA A 73 6.65 -2.21 -2.51
CA ALA A 73 6.53 -3.21 -1.47
C ALA A 73 6.26 -2.58 -0.09
N HIS A 74 5.58 -3.35 0.77
CA HIS A 74 5.27 -2.98 2.15
C HIS A 74 4.52 -1.65 2.30
N CYS A 75 3.69 -1.34 1.32
CA CYS A 75 2.86 -0.15 1.34
C CYS A 75 1.50 -0.43 1.97
N SER A 76 0.83 0.63 2.40
CA SER A 76 -0.55 0.59 2.84
C SER A 76 -1.33 1.68 2.12
N VAL A 77 -2.13 1.28 1.14
CA VAL A 77 -3.15 2.14 0.52
C VAL A 77 -4.39 2.00 1.39
N THR A 78 -4.60 2.96 2.29
CA THR A 78 -5.65 2.84 3.31
C THR A 78 -7.05 3.13 2.77
N HIS A 79 -8.07 3.06 3.60
CA HIS A 79 -9.48 3.10 3.17
C HIS A 79 -9.82 4.32 2.29
N HIS A 80 -10.72 4.12 1.33
CA HIS A 80 -11.26 5.18 0.47
C HIS A 80 -10.21 5.98 -0.32
N CYS A 81 -9.03 5.42 -0.58
CA CYS A 81 -8.04 6.12 -1.40
C CYS A 81 -8.41 6.07 -2.88
N THR A 82 -8.06 7.14 -3.60
CA THR A 82 -8.06 7.17 -5.07
C THR A 82 -6.62 7.22 -5.56
N ILE A 83 -6.19 6.17 -6.26
CA ILE A 83 -4.83 6.03 -6.81
C ILE A 83 -4.93 5.96 -8.33
N HIS A 84 -4.41 6.96 -9.03
CA HIS A 84 -4.61 7.10 -10.47
C HIS A 84 -3.29 7.42 -11.18
N GLY A 85 -2.85 6.52 -12.05
CA GLY A 85 -1.71 6.69 -12.95
C GLY A 85 -0.39 7.13 -12.31
N CYS A 86 -0.02 6.62 -11.13
CA CYS A 86 1.11 7.13 -10.35
C CYS A 86 2.14 6.06 -9.97
N THR A 87 3.31 6.50 -9.49
CA THR A 87 4.34 5.63 -8.92
C THR A 87 4.50 5.95 -7.43
N ILE A 88 4.37 4.93 -6.59
CA ILE A 88 4.55 4.99 -5.15
C ILE A 88 5.69 4.03 -4.80
N GLY A 89 6.75 4.56 -4.18
CA GLY A 89 7.91 3.78 -3.73
C GLY A 89 7.58 2.84 -2.58
N ASP A 90 8.62 2.20 -2.04
CA ASP A 90 8.47 1.20 -0.99
C ASP A 90 8.17 1.83 0.37
N ASN A 91 7.56 1.04 1.26
CA ASN A 91 7.30 1.40 2.65
C ASN A 91 6.50 2.70 2.79
N CYS A 92 5.47 2.89 1.96
CA CYS A 92 4.62 4.07 2.01
C CYS A 92 3.30 3.81 2.75
N LEU A 93 2.80 4.81 3.47
CA LEU A 93 1.45 4.80 4.03
C LEU A 93 0.64 5.92 3.36
N ILE A 94 -0.35 5.53 2.57
CA ILE A 94 -1.29 6.46 1.93
C ILE A 94 -2.54 6.56 2.81
N GLY A 95 -2.67 7.68 3.50
CA GLY A 95 -3.69 7.90 4.52
C GLY A 95 -5.11 7.99 3.97
N ILE A 96 -6.07 7.75 4.85
CA ILE A 96 -7.48 7.50 4.51
C ILE A 96 -8.05 8.63 3.65
N GLY A 97 -8.76 8.27 2.58
CA GLY A 97 -9.43 9.24 1.73
C GLY A 97 -8.51 10.14 0.91
N SER A 98 -7.24 9.76 0.74
CA SER A 98 -6.29 10.52 -0.09
C SER A 98 -6.51 10.26 -1.57
N THR A 99 -6.22 11.28 -2.39
CA THR A 99 -6.30 11.22 -3.84
C THR A 99 -4.94 11.54 -4.46
N ILE A 100 -4.42 10.59 -5.25
CA ILE A 100 -3.12 10.67 -5.91
C ILE A 100 -3.36 10.62 -7.43
N MET A 101 -3.00 11.69 -8.13
CA MET A 101 -3.29 11.87 -9.56
C MET A 101 -2.14 11.45 -10.47
N ASP A 102 -2.41 11.45 -11.78
CA ASP A 102 -1.52 10.99 -12.85
C ASP A 102 -0.11 11.57 -12.76
N GLY A 103 0.88 10.73 -13.03
CA GLY A 103 2.28 11.12 -13.08
C GLY A 103 2.88 11.50 -11.72
N CYS A 104 2.14 11.37 -10.61
CA CYS A 104 2.75 11.53 -9.29
C CYS A 104 3.87 10.50 -9.08
N VAL A 105 4.97 10.96 -8.49
CA VAL A 105 6.08 10.10 -8.05
C VAL A 105 6.29 10.32 -6.56
N ILE A 106 5.95 9.32 -5.77
CA ILE A 106 6.15 9.31 -4.32
C ILE A 106 7.36 8.44 -4.02
N GLY A 107 8.35 9.02 -3.36
CA GLY A 107 9.56 8.32 -2.93
C GLY A 107 9.30 7.27 -1.85
N ASN A 108 10.36 6.63 -1.37
CA ASN A 108 10.30 5.59 -0.35
C ASN A 108 10.01 6.17 1.03
N ASN A 109 9.49 5.34 1.94
CA ASN A 109 9.29 5.68 3.35
C ASN A 109 8.41 6.93 3.53
N CYS A 110 7.43 7.16 2.66
CA CYS A 110 6.55 8.32 2.71
C CYS A 110 5.30 8.05 3.54
N ILE A 111 4.80 9.09 4.22
CA ILE A 111 3.47 9.11 4.82
C ILE A 111 2.67 10.23 4.16
N ILE A 112 1.63 9.85 3.45
CA ILE A 112 0.61 10.77 2.96
C ILE A 112 -0.51 10.78 3.99
N GLY A 113 -0.80 11.93 4.59
CA GLY A 113 -1.84 12.07 5.61
C GLY A 113 -3.24 11.88 5.02
N GLY A 114 -4.23 11.62 5.87
CA GLY A 114 -5.62 11.47 5.41
C GLY A 114 -6.16 12.70 4.67
N HIS A 115 -7.03 12.46 3.70
CA HIS A 115 -7.63 13.47 2.84
C HIS A 115 -6.62 14.37 2.10
N THR A 116 -5.40 13.86 1.87
CA THR A 116 -4.40 14.59 1.11
C THR A 116 -4.67 14.45 -0.38
N PHE A 117 -4.56 15.57 -1.10
CA PHE A 117 -4.68 15.58 -2.56
C PHE A 117 -3.34 15.92 -3.21
N LEU A 118 -2.78 14.99 -3.99
CA LEU A 118 -1.62 15.25 -4.83
C LEU A 118 -2.08 15.47 -6.27
N LYS A 119 -1.83 16.67 -6.77
CA LYS A 119 -2.11 17.05 -8.16
C LYS A 119 -1.18 16.31 -9.14
N GLU A 120 -1.58 16.26 -10.41
CA GLU A 120 -0.80 15.61 -11.46
C GLU A 120 0.67 16.07 -11.48
N GLY A 121 1.57 15.10 -11.72
CA GLY A 121 3.01 15.32 -11.79
C GLY A 121 3.68 15.72 -10.47
N THR A 122 3.00 15.61 -9.32
CA THR A 122 3.62 15.94 -8.02
C THR A 122 4.73 14.94 -7.69
N VAL A 123 5.91 15.46 -7.35
CA VAL A 123 7.05 14.66 -6.89
C VAL A 123 7.21 14.84 -5.39
N ILE A 124 7.15 13.75 -4.63
CA ILE A 124 7.36 13.71 -3.18
C ILE A 124 8.68 12.97 -2.91
N PRO A 125 9.69 13.62 -2.29
CA PRO A 125 10.96 12.97 -1.95
C PRO A 125 10.79 11.85 -0.93
N ASP A 126 11.75 10.94 -0.88
CA ASP A 126 11.86 9.91 0.16
C ASP A 126 11.73 10.51 1.57
N ASN A 127 11.25 9.70 2.52
CA ASN A 127 11.17 10.05 3.93
C ASN A 127 10.26 11.26 4.21
N SER A 128 9.28 11.56 3.34
CA SER A 128 8.41 12.72 3.49
C SER A 128 7.11 12.40 4.25
N VAL A 129 6.64 13.36 5.04
CA VAL A 129 5.28 13.41 5.58
C VAL A 129 4.53 14.55 4.90
N VAL A 130 3.44 14.22 4.21
CA VAL A 130 2.68 15.14 3.36
C VAL A 130 1.25 15.26 3.86
N VAL A 131 0.72 16.47 3.94
CA VAL A 131 -0.69 16.68 4.33
C VAL A 131 -1.35 17.79 3.51
N GLY A 132 -2.67 17.75 3.42
CA GLY A 132 -3.51 18.84 2.91
C GLY A 132 -3.96 18.68 1.46
N SER A 133 -4.75 19.64 0.99
CA SER A 133 -5.26 19.69 -0.38
C SER A 133 -5.12 21.11 -0.92
N PRO A 134 -4.13 21.38 -1.81
CA PRO A 134 -3.11 20.45 -2.29
C PRO A 134 -2.09 20.06 -1.21
N GLY A 135 -1.58 18.84 -1.29
CA GLY A 135 -0.63 18.27 -0.35
C GLY A 135 0.71 18.98 -0.34
N LYS A 136 1.26 19.20 0.86
CA LYS A 136 2.60 19.77 1.05
C LYS A 136 3.40 18.94 2.05
N VAL A 137 4.70 18.82 1.81
CA VAL A 137 5.63 18.22 2.76
C VAL A 137 5.69 19.11 4.01
N ILE A 138 5.36 18.54 5.17
CA ILE A 138 5.43 19.23 6.46
C ILE A 138 6.59 18.74 7.33
N LYS A 139 7.15 17.57 7.00
CA LYS A 139 8.24 16.96 7.74
C LYS A 139 9.00 15.99 6.84
N THR A 140 10.30 15.90 7.06
CA THR A 140 11.15 14.83 6.49
C THR A 140 11.74 14.03 7.64
N GLN A 141 11.50 12.72 7.65
CA GLN A 141 11.99 11.78 8.66
C GLN A 141 11.89 10.35 8.12
N ASN A 142 12.76 9.45 8.58
CA ASN A 142 12.64 8.05 8.20
C ASN A 142 11.37 7.43 8.80
N ASN A 143 10.45 6.99 7.94
CA ASN A 143 9.18 6.36 8.34
C ASN A 143 9.18 4.83 8.18
N TYR A 144 10.32 4.21 7.87
CA TYR A 144 10.46 2.78 7.53
C TYR A 144 9.69 1.86 8.48
N VAL A 145 10.02 1.90 9.78
CA VAL A 145 9.41 1.03 10.79
C VAL A 145 7.90 1.27 10.89
N ARG A 146 7.45 2.52 10.85
CA ARG A 146 6.03 2.88 11.00
C ARG A 146 5.20 2.37 9.82
N CYS A 147 5.68 2.57 8.59
CA CYS A 147 4.97 2.12 7.40
C CYS A 147 4.97 0.59 7.28
N ARG A 148 6.12 -0.04 7.50
CA ARG A 148 6.28 -1.51 7.48
C ARG A 148 5.43 -2.19 8.54
N LEU A 149 5.32 -1.61 9.74
CA LEU A 149 4.47 -2.16 10.79
C LEU A 149 3.01 -2.26 10.34
N ASN A 150 2.46 -1.20 9.74
CA ASN A 150 1.08 -1.26 9.24
C ASN A 150 0.90 -2.33 8.15
N ALA A 151 1.86 -2.43 7.22
CA ALA A 151 1.85 -3.47 6.19
C ALA A 151 1.87 -4.88 6.79
N TYR A 152 2.73 -5.12 7.79
CA TYR A 152 2.79 -6.38 8.53
C TYR A 152 1.48 -6.72 9.24
N LEU A 153 0.85 -5.75 9.90
CA LEU A 153 -0.42 -5.94 10.60
C LEU A 153 -1.53 -6.41 9.65
N TYR A 154 -1.58 -5.83 8.45
CA TYR A 154 -2.55 -6.22 7.42
C TYR A 154 -2.19 -7.55 6.75
N TYR A 155 -0.90 -7.88 6.60
CA TYR A 155 -0.48 -9.22 6.16
C TYR A 155 -0.93 -10.29 7.17
N ARG A 156 -0.68 -10.09 8.47
CA ARG A 156 -1.14 -11.00 9.53
C ARG A 156 -2.68 -11.13 9.51
N ASN A 157 -3.39 -10.02 9.40
CA ASN A 157 -4.85 -10.01 9.30
C ASN A 157 -5.36 -10.73 8.04
N ALA A 158 -4.68 -10.58 6.90
CA ALA A 158 -5.00 -11.29 5.67
C ALA A 158 -4.89 -12.82 5.83
N LEU A 159 -3.85 -13.30 6.51
CA LEU A 159 -3.70 -14.72 6.82
C LEU A 159 -4.80 -15.24 7.75
N ALA A 160 -5.26 -14.43 8.70
CA ALA A 160 -6.36 -14.77 9.60
C ALA A 160 -7.70 -14.79 8.87
N TYR A 161 -7.99 -13.79 8.03
CA TYR A 161 -9.21 -13.73 7.21
C TYR A 161 -9.32 -14.93 6.27
N LYS A 162 -8.20 -15.38 5.67
CA LYS A 162 -8.16 -16.59 4.85
C LYS A 162 -8.59 -17.86 5.62
N GLN A 163 -8.48 -17.84 6.95
CA GLN A 163 -8.88 -18.93 7.85
C GLN A 163 -10.25 -18.68 8.50
N GLY A 164 -10.98 -17.64 8.12
CA GLY A 164 -12.26 -17.25 8.73
C GLY A 164 -12.12 -16.59 10.11
N GLN A 165 -10.91 -16.16 10.49
CA GLN A 165 -10.64 -15.44 11.74
C GLN A 165 -10.64 -13.94 11.49
N TYR A 166 -11.75 -13.27 11.80
CA TYR A 166 -11.94 -11.84 11.48
C TYR A 166 -11.52 -10.86 12.59
N ARG A 167 -10.93 -11.38 13.68
CA ARG A 167 -10.58 -10.61 14.88
C ARG A 167 -9.16 -10.88 15.37
N ASP A 168 -8.21 -11.14 14.46
CA ASP A 168 -6.83 -11.48 14.84
C ASP A 168 -6.14 -10.40 15.67
N TRP A 169 -6.46 -9.13 15.47
CA TRP A 169 -5.89 -8.05 16.28
C TRP A 169 -6.41 -8.02 17.74
N ASP A 170 -7.49 -8.74 18.03
CA ASP A 170 -8.02 -8.96 19.38
C ASP A 170 -7.36 -10.17 20.07
N ALA A 171 -6.45 -10.86 19.38
CA ALA A 171 -5.79 -12.04 19.92
C ALA A 171 -4.88 -11.68 21.11
N PRO A 172 -4.81 -12.53 22.16
CA PRO A 172 -3.99 -12.25 23.35
C PRO A 172 -2.49 -12.09 23.07
N ASP A 173 -1.98 -12.68 21.99
CA ASP A 173 -0.57 -12.61 21.59
C ASP A 173 -0.24 -11.36 20.76
N MET A 174 -1.23 -10.57 20.35
CA MET A 174 -1.07 -9.49 19.38
C MET A 174 -0.02 -8.47 19.82
N ALA A 175 -0.07 -8.01 21.08
CA ALA A 175 0.90 -7.06 21.62
C ALA A 175 2.34 -7.61 21.58
N LYS A 176 2.52 -8.91 21.86
CA LYS A 176 3.81 -9.59 21.79
C LYS A 176 4.32 -9.65 20.36
N ALA A 177 3.46 -9.99 19.40
CA ALA A 177 3.81 -10.07 17.99
C ALA A 177 4.19 -8.70 17.42
N VAL A 178 3.45 -7.64 17.79
CA VAL A 178 3.78 -6.25 17.41
C VAL A 178 5.13 -5.84 17.98
N GLY A 179 5.39 -6.11 19.26
CA GLY A 179 6.67 -5.79 19.89
C GLY A 179 7.85 -6.51 19.22
N ALA A 180 7.68 -7.79 18.90
CA ALA A 180 8.68 -8.57 18.19
C ALA A 180 8.96 -8.03 16.78
N GLU A 181 7.91 -7.64 16.05
CA GLU A 181 8.07 -7.08 14.71
C GLU A 181 8.73 -5.69 14.72
N ILE A 182 8.37 -4.82 15.67
CA ILE A 182 9.03 -3.53 15.84
C ILE A 182 10.53 -3.73 16.10
N ALA A 183 10.89 -4.67 16.98
CA ALA A 183 12.29 -4.97 17.26
C ALA A 183 13.01 -5.47 16.00
N ARG A 184 12.41 -6.41 15.25
CA ARG A 184 12.95 -6.92 13.99
C ARG A 184 13.18 -5.82 12.96
N LEU A 185 12.17 -4.97 12.72
CA LEU A 185 12.24 -3.86 11.78
C LEU A 185 13.25 -2.79 12.19
N THR A 186 13.41 -2.57 13.49
CA THR A 186 14.40 -1.62 14.01
C THR A 186 15.83 -2.12 13.78
N GLU A 187 16.10 -3.40 14.01
CA GLU A 187 17.41 -3.98 13.70
C GLU A 187 17.69 -4.03 12.19
N GLU A 188 16.67 -4.32 11.39
CA GLU A 188 16.76 -4.26 9.92
C GLU A 188 17.09 -2.85 9.42
N LEU A 189 16.43 -1.82 9.97
CA LEU A 189 16.70 -0.43 9.64
C LEU A 189 18.15 -0.05 9.99
N LYS A 190 18.63 -0.40 11.18
CA LYS A 190 20.04 -0.16 11.57
C LYS A 190 21.02 -0.81 10.59
N ALA A 191 20.72 -2.02 10.12
CA ALA A 191 21.56 -2.71 9.14
C ALA A 191 21.55 -2.00 7.76
N LEU A 192 20.39 -1.50 7.33
CA LEU A 192 20.27 -0.70 6.10
C LEU A 192 21.03 0.63 6.21
N GLU A 193 20.94 1.30 7.36
CA GLU A 193 21.67 2.56 7.63
C GLU A 193 23.17 2.33 7.62
N ALA A 194 23.65 1.26 8.26
CA ALA A 194 25.06 0.86 8.24
C ALA A 194 25.56 0.52 6.82
N ALA A 195 24.68 0.10 5.92
CA ALA A 195 24.99 -0.22 4.53
C ALA A 195 24.81 0.97 3.55
N GLY A 196 24.34 2.14 4.03
CA GLY A 196 24.04 3.30 3.18
C GLY A 196 22.82 3.11 2.27
N LYS A 197 21.85 2.28 2.68
CA LYS A 197 20.66 1.89 1.91
C LYS A 197 19.33 2.25 2.61
N ALA A 198 19.37 3.12 3.61
CA ALA A 198 18.22 3.50 4.42
C ALA A 198 17.57 4.82 4.00
#